data_AF-A0A7G9YZ39-F1
#
_entry.id   AF-A0A7G9YZ39-F1
#
_cell.length_a   1.000
_cell.length_b   1.000
_cell.length_c   1.000
_cell.angle_alpha   90.00
_cell.angle_beta   90.00
_cell.angle_gamma   90.00
#
_symmetry.space_group_name_H-M   'P 1'
#
loop_
_entity.id
_entity.type
_entity.pdbx_description
1 polymer ?
#
loop_
_entity_poly.entity_id
_entity_poly.type
_entity_poly.pdbx_seq_one_letter_code
_entity_poly.pdbx_strand_id
1 'polypeptide(L)'
;MKISKISGEVKEIFKKTAKKLSGTTKREYIATITIELLDGNARKAERVFGWGRATVKKGMRELATGIKCIDNYSARGNKKTEEKIPQLVDDIRAIADPKSQALIDEKGYTDDKLPCENTIGYILNRLGYRLKRIQKTKPLKKIPETDAIFENVNKVNRQADESQETLRISIDTKAKVNIGDFSRNGKTRKKEPENALDHDFVPDTQLVPSGIFEPTNDVLTIIFGTSIETSDFIVDCLEQWWEENKERLSHIYRGAGYKSGQWTAHQ
;
A
#
# COMPACT_ATOMS: atom_id res chain seq x y z
N MET A 1 29.38 50.10 21.75
CA MET A 1 28.46 51.25 21.56
C MET A 1 27.49 51.27 22.74
N LYS A 2 27.70 52.13 23.76
CA LYS A 2 26.85 52.15 24.97
C LYS A 2 25.46 52.71 24.64
N ILE A 3 24.47 52.20 25.37
CA ILE A 3 22.99 52.23 25.22
C ILE A 3 22.28 53.52 24.76
N SER A 4 22.95 54.67 24.62
CA SER A 4 22.29 55.95 24.31
C SER A 4 22.13 56.30 22.83
N LYS A 5 22.55 55.44 21.87
CA LYS A 5 22.59 55.81 20.43
C LYS A 5 22.02 54.77 19.44
N ILE A 6 21.15 53.84 19.85
CA ILE A 6 20.54 52.90 18.90
C ILE A 6 19.21 53.48 18.38
N SER A 7 19.19 53.81 17.08
CA SER A 7 17.98 54.26 16.35
C SER A 7 16.84 53.24 16.48
N GLY A 8 15.59 53.73 16.50
CA GLY A 8 14.40 52.89 16.57
C GLY A 8 14.31 51.87 15.43
N GLU A 9 14.77 52.23 14.23
CA GLU A 9 14.77 51.37 13.04
C GLU A 9 15.66 50.14 13.22
N VAL A 10 16.86 50.33 13.76
CA VAL A 10 17.82 49.25 14.03
C VAL A 10 17.26 48.28 15.07
N LYS A 11 16.54 48.79 16.09
CA LYS A 11 15.89 47.93 17.08
C LYS A 11 14.83 47.03 16.46
N GLU A 12 14.07 47.55 15.49
CA GLU A 12 13.07 46.76 14.78
C GLU A 12 13.69 45.71 13.86
N ILE A 13 14.83 46.00 13.24
CA ILE A 13 15.58 45.00 12.46
C ILE A 13 16.02 43.82 13.35
N PHE A 14 16.56 44.10 14.53
CA PHE A 14 16.95 43.04 15.47
C PHE A 14 15.78 42.19 15.94
N LYS A 15 14.63 42.82 16.24
CA LYS A 15 13.41 42.08 16.60
C LYS A 15 12.91 41.21 15.44
N LYS A 16 12.87 41.74 14.21
CA LYS A 16 12.45 40.99 13.01
C LYS A 16 13.37 39.80 12.74
N THR A 17 14.68 39.99 12.90
CA THR A 17 15.67 38.92 12.73
C THR A 17 15.49 37.83 13.78
N ALA A 18 15.35 38.19 15.06
CA ALA A 18 15.09 37.23 16.13
C ALA A 18 13.77 36.45 15.95
N LYS A 19 12.75 37.04 15.31
CA LYS A 19 11.51 36.34 14.98
C LYS A 19 11.68 35.28 13.88
N LYS A 20 12.58 35.51 12.92
CA LYS A 20 12.88 34.55 11.84
C LYS A 20 13.74 33.38 12.30
N LEU A 21 14.54 33.56 13.35
CA LEU A 21 15.37 32.50 13.93
C LEU A 21 14.57 31.62 14.90
N SER A 22 14.93 30.34 14.99
CA SER A 22 14.34 29.36 15.90
C SER A 22 15.42 28.64 16.74
N GLY A 23 14.99 27.94 17.80
CA GLY A 23 15.85 27.04 18.57
C GLY A 23 17.10 27.68 19.18
N THR A 24 18.23 27.00 19.04
CA THR A 24 19.56 27.41 19.54
C THR A 24 20.08 28.65 18.83
N THR A 25 19.96 28.73 17.50
CA THR A 25 20.42 29.87 16.69
C THR A 25 19.77 31.18 17.13
N LYS A 26 18.47 31.14 17.47
CA LYS A 26 17.78 32.31 18.04
C LYS A 26 18.39 32.73 19.38
N ARG A 27 18.71 31.78 20.26
CA ARG A 27 19.25 32.05 21.60
C ARG A 27 20.67 32.61 21.53
N GLU A 28 21.48 32.10 20.62
CA GLU A 28 22.83 32.59 20.32
C GLU A 28 22.79 34.05 19.83
N TYR A 29 21.89 34.34 18.88
CA TYR A 29 21.70 35.69 18.35
C TYR A 29 21.27 36.70 19.42
N ILE A 30 20.22 36.40 20.18
CA ILE A 30 19.74 37.35 21.21
C ILE A 30 20.75 37.52 22.34
N ALA A 31 21.54 36.49 22.66
CA ALA A 31 22.55 36.55 23.70
C ALA A 31 23.74 37.41 23.27
N THR A 32 24.23 37.24 22.03
CA THR A 32 25.29 38.06 21.44
C THR A 32 24.91 39.54 21.46
N ILE A 33 23.71 39.87 20.96
CA ILE A 33 23.21 41.25 20.98
C ILE A 33 23.06 41.79 22.41
N THR A 34 22.62 40.96 23.35
CA THR A 34 22.49 41.39 24.75
C THR A 34 23.85 41.68 25.39
N ILE A 35 24.88 40.89 25.09
CA ILE A 35 26.25 41.12 25.59
C ILE A 35 26.82 42.41 25.00
N GLU A 36 26.76 42.56 23.67
CA GLU A 36 27.40 43.67 22.95
C GLU A 36 26.69 45.01 23.13
N LEU A 37 25.35 45.01 23.18
CA LEU A 37 24.55 46.24 23.18
C LEU A 37 23.91 46.56 24.53
N LEU A 38 23.76 45.57 25.43
CA LEU A 38 23.01 45.73 26.68
C LEU A 38 23.79 45.31 27.93
N ASP A 39 25.13 45.27 27.85
CA ASP A 39 26.04 44.90 28.94
C ASP A 39 25.76 43.51 29.54
N GLY A 40 25.20 42.59 28.75
CA GLY A 40 24.79 41.26 29.23
C GLY A 40 23.55 41.26 30.14
N ASN A 41 22.81 42.38 30.24
CA ASN A 41 21.70 42.50 31.18
C ASN A 41 20.36 42.03 30.57
N ALA A 42 19.91 40.83 30.97
CA ALA A 42 18.66 40.23 30.50
C ALA A 42 17.39 41.08 30.80
N ARG A 43 17.39 41.90 31.87
CA ARG A 43 16.25 42.80 32.17
C ARG A 43 16.19 43.97 31.18
N LYS A 44 17.35 44.48 30.74
CA LYS A 44 17.40 45.48 29.67
C LYS A 44 16.93 44.88 28.34
N ALA A 45 17.28 43.62 28.04
CA ALA A 45 16.84 42.95 26.82
C ALA A 45 15.33 42.76 26.74
N GLU A 46 14.70 42.41 27.86
CA GLU A 46 13.24 42.36 27.98
C GLU A 46 12.61 43.73 27.74
N ARG A 47 13.13 44.79 28.39
CA ARG A 47 12.58 46.16 28.26
C ARG A 47 12.75 46.75 26.86
N VAL A 48 13.88 46.51 26.19
CA VAL A 48 14.20 47.12 24.89
C VAL A 48 13.64 46.31 23.72
N PHE A 49 13.75 44.98 23.78
CA PHE A 49 13.42 44.10 22.66
C PHE A 49 12.23 43.17 22.91
N GLY A 50 11.73 43.08 24.14
CA GLY A 50 10.65 42.15 24.51
C GLY A 50 11.11 40.69 24.60
N TRP A 51 12.41 40.43 24.74
CA TRP A 51 12.95 39.08 24.80
C TRP A 51 12.86 38.50 26.21
N GLY A 52 12.36 37.28 26.34
CA GLY A 52 12.18 36.59 27.63
C GLY A 52 13.51 36.41 28.38
N ARG A 53 13.55 36.85 29.64
CA ARG A 53 14.76 36.84 30.49
C ARG A 53 15.41 35.45 30.62
N ALA A 54 14.61 34.40 30.77
CA ALA A 54 15.10 33.03 30.88
C ALA A 54 15.80 32.56 29.60
N THR A 55 15.24 32.89 28.44
CA THR A 55 15.78 32.56 27.13
C THR A 55 17.10 33.27 26.86
N VAL A 56 17.19 34.56 27.21
CA VAL A 56 18.43 35.36 27.09
C VAL A 56 19.51 34.82 28.03
N LYS A 57 19.17 34.53 29.30
CA LYS A 57 20.11 33.91 30.26
C LYS A 57 20.61 32.55 29.79
N LYS A 58 19.72 31.72 29.22
CA LYS A 58 20.09 30.42 28.64
C LYS A 58 21.08 30.61 27.49
N GLY A 59 20.79 31.48 26.53
CA GLY A 59 21.70 31.78 25.42
C GLY A 59 23.06 32.32 25.86
N MET A 60 23.10 33.20 26.86
CA MET A 60 24.37 33.72 27.39
C MET A 60 25.21 32.62 28.07
N ARG A 61 24.57 31.69 28.79
CA ARG A 61 25.26 30.52 29.34
C ARG A 61 25.76 29.60 28.24
N GLU A 62 24.94 29.32 27.22
CA GLU A 62 25.32 28.50 26.06
C GLU A 62 26.54 29.10 25.35
N LEU A 63 26.60 30.43 25.18
CA LEU A 63 27.76 31.13 24.63
C LEU A 63 29.00 31.06 25.54
N ALA A 64 28.82 31.27 26.86
CA ALA A 64 29.92 31.27 27.81
C ALA A 64 30.56 29.89 27.99
N THR A 65 29.77 28.81 27.93
CA THR A 65 30.25 27.43 28.11
C THR A 65 30.57 26.72 26.79
N GLY A 66 30.15 27.28 25.65
CA GLY A 66 30.24 26.61 24.34
C GLY A 66 29.27 25.43 24.16
N ILE A 67 28.39 25.16 25.15
CA ILE A 67 27.47 24.02 25.13
C ILE A 67 26.10 24.48 24.60
N LYS A 68 25.64 23.86 23.51
CA LYS A 68 24.30 24.09 22.96
C LYS A 68 23.27 23.19 23.66
N CYS A 69 22.25 23.76 24.30
CA CYS A 69 21.18 22.95 24.88
C CYS A 69 20.15 22.57 23.80
N ILE A 70 20.09 21.29 23.45
CA ILE A 70 19.11 20.74 22.52
C ILE A 70 17.93 20.19 23.32
N ASP A 71 16.71 20.40 22.82
CA ASP A 71 15.50 19.87 23.45
C ASP A 71 15.38 18.36 23.16
N ASN A 72 15.25 17.55 24.21
CA ASN A 72 15.07 16.10 24.10
C ASN A 72 13.58 15.75 24.01
N TYR A 73 12.93 16.12 22.90
CA TYR A 73 11.50 15.87 22.70
C TYR A 73 11.18 14.37 22.66
N SER A 74 12.11 13.53 22.18
CA SER A 74 11.94 12.07 22.08
C SER A 74 11.92 11.36 23.44
N ALA A 75 12.49 11.96 24.49
CA ALA A 75 12.36 11.45 25.86
C ALA A 75 11.04 11.85 26.54
N ARG A 76 10.22 12.69 25.90
CA ARG A 76 8.88 13.04 26.38
C ARG A 76 7.86 12.11 25.75
N GLY A 77 6.80 11.81 26.49
CA GLY A 77 5.67 11.01 26.01
C GLY A 77 5.55 9.66 26.69
N ASN A 78 4.46 8.97 26.38
CA ASN A 78 4.17 7.67 26.94
C ASN A 78 5.06 6.61 26.28
N LYS A 79 5.77 5.81 27.08
CA LYS A 79 6.55 4.69 26.56
C LYS A 79 5.64 3.68 25.87
N LYS A 80 6.18 2.98 24.86
CA LYS A 80 5.44 1.93 24.15
C LYS A 80 5.00 0.84 25.12
N THR A 81 3.88 0.19 24.83
CA THR A 81 3.32 -0.83 25.73
C THR A 81 4.27 -2.01 25.92
N GLU A 82 4.97 -2.42 24.86
CA GLU A 82 6.02 -3.46 24.94
C GLU A 82 7.22 -3.07 25.81
N GLU A 83 7.49 -1.78 26.02
CA GLU A 83 8.55 -1.32 26.93
C GLU A 83 8.11 -1.36 28.38
N LYS A 84 6.79 -1.27 28.63
CA LYS A 84 6.20 -1.37 29.97
C LYS A 84 5.96 -2.82 30.38
N ILE A 85 5.64 -3.67 29.41
CA ILE A 85 5.33 -5.08 29.59
C ILE A 85 6.23 -5.89 28.65
N PRO A 86 7.48 -6.18 29.05
CA PRO A 86 8.45 -6.85 28.17
C PRO A 86 7.99 -8.23 27.68
N GLN A 87 7.28 -8.98 28.52
CA GLN A 87 6.78 -10.32 28.21
C GLN A 87 5.68 -10.34 27.12
N LEU A 88 4.99 -9.21 26.93
CA LEU A 88 3.89 -9.09 25.97
C LEU A 88 4.32 -9.39 24.53
N VAL A 89 5.55 -9.03 24.16
CA VAL A 89 6.06 -9.28 22.81
C VAL A 89 6.24 -10.76 22.56
N ASP A 90 6.77 -11.48 23.53
CA ASP A 90 7.02 -12.92 23.41
C ASP A 90 5.70 -13.70 23.44
N ASP A 91 4.73 -13.26 24.24
CA ASP A 91 3.39 -13.82 24.23
C ASP A 91 2.66 -13.56 22.90
N ILE A 92 2.75 -12.34 22.34
CA ILE A 92 2.20 -12.03 21.01
C ILE A 92 2.86 -12.90 19.94
N ARG A 93 4.18 -13.12 20.00
CA ARG A 93 4.88 -14.00 19.04
C ARG A 93 4.40 -15.44 19.12
N ALA A 94 4.22 -15.96 20.34
CA ALA A 94 3.77 -17.33 20.56
C ALA A 94 2.34 -17.59 20.00
N ILE A 95 1.54 -16.54 19.86
CA ILE A 95 0.11 -16.62 19.51
C ILE A 95 -0.17 -16.17 18.07
N ALA A 96 0.68 -15.30 17.52
CA ALA A 96 0.65 -14.93 16.11
C ALA A 96 1.05 -16.10 15.19
N ASP A 97 1.67 -17.15 15.74
CA ASP A 97 1.75 -18.49 15.14
C ASP A 97 0.40 -19.21 15.38
N PRO A 98 -0.16 -19.94 14.40
CA PRO A 98 -1.55 -19.96 13.94
C PRO A 98 -2.69 -20.25 14.96
N LYS A 99 -2.77 -19.52 16.07
CA LYS A 99 -3.83 -19.59 17.09
C LYS A 99 -4.25 -18.20 17.57
N SER A 100 -4.84 -17.39 16.69
CA SER A 100 -5.19 -15.98 16.94
C SER A 100 -6.21 -15.67 18.06
N GLN A 101 -6.72 -16.66 18.80
CA GLN A 101 -7.63 -16.45 19.94
C GLN A 101 -6.95 -16.60 21.32
N ALA A 102 -5.65 -16.92 21.37
CA ALA A 102 -5.03 -17.52 22.55
C ALA A 102 -4.49 -16.56 23.63
N LEU A 103 -4.53 -15.23 23.47
CA LEU A 103 -3.91 -14.32 24.46
C LEU A 103 -4.65 -14.33 25.80
N ILE A 104 -5.98 -14.37 25.77
CA ILE A 104 -6.81 -14.43 26.98
C ILE A 104 -6.88 -15.90 27.46
N ASP A 105 -7.16 -16.83 26.55
CA ASP A 105 -7.43 -18.23 26.87
C ASP A 105 -6.17 -19.04 27.27
N GLU A 106 -5.02 -18.84 26.61
CA GLU A 106 -3.81 -19.63 26.85
C GLU A 106 -2.79 -18.92 27.76
N LYS A 107 -2.82 -17.58 27.86
CA LYS A 107 -1.86 -16.78 28.64
C LYS A 107 -2.46 -16.04 29.84
N GLY A 108 -3.78 -16.10 30.03
CA GLY A 108 -4.45 -15.61 31.23
C GLY A 108 -4.40 -14.09 31.40
N TYR A 109 -4.25 -13.34 30.31
CA TYR A 109 -4.36 -11.88 30.35
C TYR A 109 -5.80 -11.46 30.69
N THR A 110 -5.93 -10.54 31.63
CA THR A 110 -7.19 -9.89 31.97
C THR A 110 -7.40 -8.63 31.10
N ASP A 111 -8.64 -8.25 30.83
CA ASP A 111 -8.97 -7.10 29.95
C ASP A 111 -8.28 -5.78 30.36
N ASP A 112 -7.99 -5.59 31.65
CA ASP A 112 -7.29 -4.42 32.20
C ASP A 112 -5.78 -4.42 31.90
N LYS A 113 -5.19 -5.59 31.66
CA LYS A 113 -3.75 -5.75 31.37
C LYS A 113 -3.47 -5.83 29.88
N LEU A 114 -4.48 -6.17 29.07
CA LEU A 114 -4.33 -6.29 27.64
C LEU A 114 -4.44 -4.91 26.96
N PRO A 115 -3.47 -4.53 26.10
CA PRO A 115 -3.64 -3.33 25.30
C PRO A 115 -4.83 -3.48 24.33
N CYS A 116 -5.46 -2.35 23.98
CA CYS A 116 -6.55 -2.36 23.00
C CYS A 116 -6.10 -2.90 21.63
N GLU A 117 -7.06 -3.38 20.84
CA GLU A 117 -6.85 -4.02 19.53
C GLU A 117 -5.92 -3.21 18.61
N ASN A 118 -6.13 -1.89 18.52
CA ASN A 118 -5.26 -1.00 17.73
C ASN A 118 -3.79 -1.06 18.16
N THR A 119 -3.55 -1.11 19.48
CA THR A 119 -2.20 -1.21 20.04
C THR A 119 -1.57 -2.57 19.75
N ILE A 120 -2.34 -3.65 19.82
CA ILE A 120 -1.90 -4.98 19.39
C ILE A 120 -1.53 -4.96 17.90
N GLY A 121 -2.37 -4.35 17.05
CA GLY A 121 -2.07 -4.16 15.62
C GLY A 121 -0.78 -3.38 15.38
N TYR A 122 -0.52 -2.30 16.13
CA TYR A 122 0.75 -1.56 16.05
C TYR A 122 1.95 -2.41 16.47
N ILE A 123 1.82 -3.24 17.52
CA ILE A 123 2.87 -4.14 17.97
C ILE A 123 3.16 -5.20 16.89
N LEU A 124 2.12 -5.85 16.36
CA LEU A 124 2.24 -6.84 15.28
C LEU A 124 2.95 -6.26 14.05
N ASN A 125 2.55 -5.06 13.62
CA ASN A 125 3.20 -4.36 12.51
C ASN A 125 4.68 -4.07 12.77
N ARG A 126 5.03 -3.63 14.00
CA ARG A 126 6.44 -3.40 14.40
C ARG A 126 7.27 -4.69 14.45
N LEU A 127 6.64 -5.80 14.80
CA LEU A 127 7.25 -7.15 14.80
C LEU A 127 7.39 -7.74 13.38
N GLY A 128 6.88 -7.06 12.35
CA GLY A 128 6.98 -7.49 10.96
C GLY A 128 5.85 -8.42 10.51
N TYR A 129 4.87 -8.70 11.37
CA TYR A 129 3.64 -9.37 10.97
C TYR A 129 2.83 -8.40 10.10
N ARG A 130 2.46 -8.87 8.91
CA ARG A 130 1.64 -8.15 7.95
C ARG A 130 0.53 -9.06 7.49
N LEU A 131 -0.62 -8.48 7.15
CA LEU A 131 -1.69 -9.22 6.49
C LEU A 131 -1.17 -9.73 5.14
N LYS A 132 -1.01 -11.05 5.03
CA LYS A 132 -0.68 -11.71 3.76
C LYS A 132 -1.92 -12.40 3.22
N ARG A 133 -2.13 -12.31 1.91
CA ARG A 133 -3.17 -13.10 1.25
C ARG A 133 -2.79 -14.58 1.34
N ILE A 134 -3.78 -15.42 1.64
CA ILE A 134 -3.61 -16.87 1.61
C ILE A 134 -3.23 -17.28 0.19
N GLN A 135 -2.08 -17.93 0.06
CA GLN A 135 -1.64 -18.49 -1.21
C GLN A 135 -2.26 -19.88 -1.37
N LYS A 136 -3.19 -20.02 -2.32
CA LYS A 136 -3.79 -21.31 -2.69
C LYS A 136 -2.86 -22.10 -3.62
N THR A 137 -1.67 -22.45 -3.14
CA THR A 137 -0.62 -23.11 -3.92
C THR A 137 -0.58 -24.62 -3.78
N LYS A 138 -1.32 -25.18 -2.80
CA LYS A 138 -1.37 -26.63 -2.56
C LYS A 138 -2.56 -27.22 -3.34
N PRO A 139 -2.32 -28.04 -4.38
CA PRO A 139 -3.41 -28.72 -5.07
C PRO A 139 -4.03 -29.78 -4.15
N LEU A 140 -5.37 -29.91 -4.19
CA LEU A 140 -6.10 -30.93 -3.42
C LEU A 140 -5.77 -32.36 -3.87
N LYS A 141 -5.42 -32.55 -5.15
CA LYS A 141 -5.05 -33.85 -5.72
C LYS A 141 -4.02 -33.62 -6.82
N LYS A 142 -2.85 -34.26 -6.74
CA LYS A 142 -1.86 -34.34 -7.82
C LYS A 142 -1.81 -35.80 -8.27
N ILE A 143 -2.13 -36.07 -9.54
CA ILE A 143 -1.99 -37.41 -10.11
C ILE A 143 -0.54 -37.63 -10.58
N PRO A 144 -0.02 -38.88 -10.58
CA PRO A 144 1.36 -39.17 -10.98
C PRO A 144 1.77 -38.60 -12.34
N GLU A 145 0.83 -38.56 -13.29
CA GLU A 145 1.04 -38.18 -14.68
C GLU A 145 1.02 -36.66 -14.91
N THR A 146 0.73 -35.87 -13.87
CA THR A 146 0.59 -34.40 -13.96
C THR A 146 1.81 -33.76 -14.62
N ASP A 147 3.00 -34.18 -14.20
CA ASP A 147 4.25 -33.60 -14.68
C ASP A 147 4.51 -33.98 -16.14
N ALA A 148 4.19 -35.21 -16.54
CA ALA A 148 4.30 -35.69 -17.92
C ALA A 148 3.33 -34.97 -18.88
N ILE A 149 2.11 -34.66 -18.42
CA ILE A 149 1.14 -33.88 -19.19
C ILE A 149 1.67 -32.47 -19.46
N PHE A 150 2.19 -31.78 -18.43
CA PHE A 150 2.74 -30.44 -18.60
C PHE A 150 4.00 -30.44 -19.47
N GLU A 151 4.85 -31.46 -19.35
CA GLU A 151 6.03 -31.61 -20.21
C GLU A 151 5.63 -31.75 -21.70
N ASN A 152 4.62 -32.58 -21.99
CA ASN A 152 4.09 -32.71 -23.35
C ASN A 152 3.48 -31.40 -23.87
N VAL A 153 2.65 -30.73 -23.05
CA VAL A 153 2.05 -29.43 -23.41
C VAL A 153 3.15 -28.39 -23.71
N ASN A 154 4.20 -28.33 -22.89
CA ASN A 154 5.32 -27.42 -23.09
C ASN A 154 6.09 -27.73 -24.38
N LYS A 155 6.26 -29.01 -24.71
CA LYS A 155 6.90 -29.45 -25.96
C LYS A 155 6.08 -29.01 -27.17
N VAL A 156 4.78 -29.28 -27.18
CA VAL A 156 3.87 -28.89 -28.27
C VAL A 156 3.79 -27.37 -28.40
N ASN A 157 3.71 -26.64 -27.29
CA ASN A 157 3.71 -25.18 -27.29
C ASN A 157 4.97 -24.62 -27.93
N ARG A 158 6.16 -25.16 -27.59
CA ARG A 158 7.42 -24.73 -28.18
C ARG A 158 7.47 -24.99 -29.69
N GLN A 159 7.00 -26.14 -30.14
CA GLN A 159 6.93 -26.47 -31.57
C GLN A 159 5.98 -25.52 -32.33
N ALA A 160 4.85 -25.13 -31.72
CA ALA A 160 3.95 -24.15 -32.29
C ALA A 160 4.58 -22.76 -32.34
N ASP A 161 5.26 -22.33 -31.27
CA ASP A 161 5.91 -21.02 -31.19
C ASP A 161 7.10 -20.90 -32.19
N GLU A 162 7.75 -22.01 -32.55
CA GLU A 162 8.84 -22.06 -33.55
C GLU A 162 8.34 -22.13 -35.01
N SER A 163 7.06 -22.45 -35.22
CA SER A 163 6.47 -22.64 -36.55
C SER A 163 5.85 -21.34 -37.08
N GLN A 164 6.24 -20.94 -38.29
CA GLN A 164 5.62 -19.78 -38.97
C GLN A 164 4.23 -20.10 -39.54
N GLU A 165 3.84 -21.37 -39.62
CA GLU A 165 2.56 -21.80 -40.21
C GLU A 165 1.53 -22.21 -39.15
N THR A 166 1.89 -22.15 -37.87
CA THR A 166 1.06 -22.60 -36.75
C THR A 166 0.86 -21.48 -35.75
N LEU A 167 -0.40 -21.19 -35.41
CA LEU A 167 -0.71 -20.23 -34.36
C LEU A 167 -1.15 -20.96 -33.11
N ARG A 168 -0.50 -20.64 -32.00
CA ARG A 168 -0.93 -21.05 -30.66
C ARG A 168 -2.00 -20.10 -30.15
N ILE A 169 -3.12 -20.65 -29.73
CA ILE A 169 -4.20 -19.90 -29.07
C ILE A 169 -4.60 -20.55 -27.76
N SER A 170 -4.93 -19.73 -26.77
CA SER A 170 -5.52 -20.15 -25.50
C SER A 170 -6.96 -19.65 -25.45
N ILE A 171 -7.91 -20.55 -25.19
CA ILE A 171 -9.34 -20.22 -25.14
C ILE A 171 -9.88 -20.53 -23.74
N ASP A 172 -10.53 -19.55 -23.12
CA ASP A 172 -11.18 -19.68 -21.82
C ASP A 172 -12.48 -18.89 -21.78
N THR A 173 -13.50 -19.49 -21.18
CA THR A 173 -14.79 -18.88 -20.88
C THR A 173 -14.83 -18.55 -19.39
N LYS A 174 -15.08 -17.28 -19.06
CA LYS A 174 -15.09 -16.84 -17.66
C LYS A 174 -16.48 -16.86 -17.06
N ALA A 175 -16.50 -16.67 -15.74
CA ALA A 175 -17.71 -16.46 -14.98
C ALA A 175 -18.60 -15.41 -15.63
N LYS A 176 -19.89 -15.75 -15.72
CA LYS A 176 -20.92 -14.92 -16.32
C LYS A 176 -21.02 -13.58 -15.58
N VAL A 177 -21.29 -12.53 -16.33
CA VAL A 177 -21.38 -11.15 -15.84
C VAL A 177 -22.82 -10.68 -15.95
N ASN A 178 -23.43 -10.42 -14.81
CA ASN A 178 -24.76 -9.83 -14.74
C ASN A 178 -24.71 -8.34 -15.09
N ILE A 179 -25.55 -7.91 -16.02
CA ILE A 179 -25.71 -6.52 -16.45
C ILE A 179 -26.96 -5.94 -15.80
N GLY A 180 -26.84 -4.73 -15.28
CA GLY A 180 -27.85 -4.00 -14.51
C GLY A 180 -27.19 -3.11 -13.45
N ASP A 181 -28.01 -2.42 -12.66
CA ASP A 181 -27.59 -1.48 -11.61
C ASP A 181 -27.09 -2.19 -10.34
N PHE A 182 -26.07 -3.04 -10.50
CA PHE A 182 -25.48 -3.85 -9.43
C PHE A 182 -24.27 -3.16 -8.78
N SER A 183 -24.25 -3.14 -7.45
CA SER A 183 -23.08 -2.71 -6.69
C SER A 183 -21.98 -3.78 -6.70
N ARG A 184 -20.77 -3.43 -7.16
CA ARG A 184 -19.59 -4.33 -7.25
C ARG A 184 -18.45 -3.92 -6.30
N ASN A 185 -18.75 -3.12 -5.27
CA ASN A 185 -17.76 -2.57 -4.32
C ASN A 185 -16.63 -1.75 -4.98
N GLY A 186 -16.87 -1.24 -6.20
CA GLY A 186 -15.97 -0.31 -6.89
C GLY A 186 -16.02 1.08 -6.28
N LYS A 187 -14.99 1.90 -6.53
CA LYS A 187 -14.95 3.31 -6.12
C LYS A 187 -14.74 4.19 -7.35
N THR A 188 -15.62 5.16 -7.56
CA THR A 188 -15.50 6.15 -8.64
C THR A 188 -15.09 7.51 -8.05
N ARG A 189 -14.42 8.35 -8.85
CA ARG A 189 -14.05 9.73 -8.46
C ARG A 189 -15.11 10.74 -8.93
N LYS A 190 -16.38 10.45 -8.66
CA LYS A 190 -17.49 11.38 -8.95
C LYS A 190 -17.80 12.22 -7.71
N LYS A 191 -18.33 13.43 -7.91
CA LYS A 191 -18.75 14.32 -6.80
C LYS A 191 -19.90 13.71 -5.99
N GLU A 192 -20.83 13.07 -6.68
CA GLU A 192 -21.96 12.35 -6.10
C GLU A 192 -21.81 10.83 -6.35
N PRO A 193 -22.24 9.98 -5.41
CA PRO A 193 -22.27 8.53 -5.62
C PRO A 193 -23.29 8.14 -6.69
N GLU A 194 -23.01 7.06 -7.42
CA GLU A 194 -23.99 6.44 -8.29
C GLU A 194 -24.95 5.58 -7.47
N ASN A 195 -26.24 5.62 -7.82
CA ASN A 195 -27.25 4.78 -7.21
C ASN A 195 -27.15 3.36 -7.80
N ALA A 196 -27.27 2.35 -6.95
CA ALA A 196 -27.40 0.95 -7.32
C ALA A 196 -28.65 0.39 -6.66
N LEU A 197 -29.19 -0.71 -7.20
CA LEU A 197 -30.34 -1.38 -6.63
C LEU A 197 -29.99 -1.99 -5.26
N ASP A 198 -30.81 -1.70 -4.25
CA ASP A 198 -30.66 -2.23 -2.89
C ASP A 198 -31.19 -3.67 -2.80
N HIS A 199 -32.21 -4.01 -3.62
CA HIS A 199 -32.85 -5.33 -3.67
C HIS A 199 -33.37 -5.67 -5.10
N ASP A 200 -33.58 -6.97 -5.34
CA ASP A 200 -33.96 -7.66 -6.59
C ASP A 200 -32.80 -8.01 -7.55
N PHE A 201 -32.50 -9.31 -7.67
CA PHE A 201 -31.28 -9.84 -8.32
C PHE A 201 -31.47 -10.26 -9.78
N VAL A 202 -32.59 -9.92 -10.41
CA VAL A 202 -32.82 -10.26 -11.81
C VAL A 202 -31.97 -9.33 -12.67
N PRO A 203 -30.96 -9.82 -13.39
CA PRO A 203 -30.18 -8.98 -14.28
C PRO A 203 -30.99 -8.63 -15.53
N ASP A 204 -30.75 -7.45 -16.09
CA ASP A 204 -31.31 -7.05 -17.40
C ASP A 204 -30.88 -8.04 -18.49
N THR A 205 -29.61 -8.45 -18.41
CA THR A 205 -29.04 -9.52 -19.23
C THR A 205 -27.83 -10.12 -18.54
N GLN A 206 -27.44 -11.32 -18.97
CA GLN A 206 -26.24 -11.99 -18.51
C GLN A 206 -25.30 -12.19 -19.69
N LEU A 207 -24.07 -11.70 -19.56
CA LEU A 207 -23.04 -11.88 -20.57
C LEU A 207 -22.09 -13.01 -20.19
N VAL A 208 -21.73 -13.82 -21.17
CA VAL A 208 -20.70 -14.84 -21.05
C VAL A 208 -19.46 -14.36 -21.79
N PRO A 209 -18.39 -13.98 -21.08
CA PRO A 209 -17.14 -13.60 -21.71
C PRO A 209 -16.37 -14.85 -22.17
N SER A 210 -16.03 -14.89 -23.46
CA SER A 210 -15.12 -15.86 -24.08
C SER A 210 -13.85 -15.12 -24.50
N GLY A 211 -12.71 -15.55 -23.97
CA GLY A 211 -11.40 -14.98 -24.27
C GLY A 211 -10.60 -15.88 -25.20
N ILE A 212 -10.07 -15.32 -26.28
CA ILE A 212 -9.11 -15.96 -27.18
C ILE A 212 -7.81 -15.17 -27.08
N PHE A 213 -6.75 -15.81 -26.58
CA PHE A 213 -5.45 -15.20 -26.38
C PHE A 213 -4.40 -15.81 -27.32
N GLU A 214 -3.66 -14.97 -28.03
CA GLU A 214 -2.52 -15.32 -28.88
C GLU A 214 -1.21 -15.05 -28.11
N PRO A 215 -0.57 -16.07 -27.52
CA PRO A 215 0.59 -15.84 -26.64
C PRO A 215 1.80 -15.26 -27.37
N THR A 216 1.98 -15.60 -28.65
CA THR A 216 3.11 -15.13 -29.47
C THR A 216 2.98 -13.66 -29.85
N ASN A 217 1.74 -13.20 -30.06
CA ASN A 217 1.45 -11.83 -30.49
C ASN A 217 1.05 -10.91 -29.33
N ASP A 218 0.82 -11.47 -28.15
CA ASP A 218 0.29 -10.79 -26.96
C ASP A 218 -1.06 -10.07 -27.24
N VAL A 219 -1.91 -10.72 -28.03
CA VAL A 219 -3.23 -10.20 -28.41
C VAL A 219 -4.32 -10.99 -27.68
N LEU A 220 -5.19 -10.27 -26.98
CA LEU A 220 -6.38 -10.83 -26.34
C LEU A 220 -7.63 -10.30 -27.01
N THR A 221 -8.42 -11.20 -27.58
CA THR A 221 -9.78 -10.90 -28.07
C THR A 221 -10.78 -11.41 -27.05
N ILE A 222 -11.73 -10.55 -26.65
CA ILE A 222 -12.82 -10.91 -25.75
C ILE A 222 -14.14 -10.76 -26.50
N ILE A 223 -14.87 -11.87 -26.61
CA ILE A 223 -16.19 -11.94 -27.23
C ILE A 223 -17.23 -12.09 -26.11
N PHE A 224 -18.27 -11.28 -26.14
CA PHE A 224 -19.36 -11.34 -25.16
C PHE A 224 -20.61 -11.94 -25.83
N GLY A 225 -20.98 -13.14 -25.40
CA GLY A 225 -22.25 -13.76 -25.78
C GLY A 225 -23.33 -13.59 -24.72
N THR A 226 -24.57 -13.81 -25.11
CA THR A 226 -25.73 -13.92 -24.20
C THR A 226 -26.18 -15.37 -24.01
N SER A 227 -25.61 -16.31 -24.77
CA SER A 227 -25.89 -17.74 -24.68
C SER A 227 -25.26 -18.36 -23.43
N ILE A 228 -25.74 -19.54 -23.04
CA ILE A 228 -25.05 -20.38 -22.07
C ILE A 228 -23.71 -20.88 -22.64
N GLU A 229 -22.77 -21.21 -21.75
CA GLU A 229 -21.48 -21.78 -22.14
C GLU A 229 -21.67 -23.22 -22.67
N THR A 230 -21.93 -23.34 -23.97
CA THR A 230 -21.99 -24.62 -24.70
C THR A 230 -20.75 -24.79 -25.58
N SER A 231 -20.54 -26.00 -26.09
CA SER A 231 -19.57 -26.25 -27.16
C SER A 231 -19.83 -25.34 -28.35
N ASP A 232 -21.10 -25.19 -28.73
CA ASP A 232 -21.52 -24.39 -29.89
C ASP A 232 -21.15 -22.92 -29.70
N PHE A 233 -21.38 -22.36 -28.50
CA PHE A 233 -20.96 -21.00 -28.18
C PHE A 233 -19.43 -20.79 -28.33
N ILE A 234 -18.62 -21.78 -27.93
CA ILE A 234 -17.16 -21.71 -28.09
C ILE A 234 -16.77 -21.74 -29.57
N VAL A 235 -17.43 -22.58 -30.37
CA VAL A 235 -17.20 -22.67 -31.81
C VAL A 235 -17.60 -21.36 -32.49
N ASP A 236 -18.77 -20.81 -32.17
CA ASP A 236 -19.24 -19.52 -32.70
C ASP A 236 -18.24 -18.39 -32.41
N CYS A 237 -17.70 -18.34 -31.17
CA CYS A 237 -16.67 -17.37 -30.80
C CYS A 237 -15.38 -17.57 -31.60
N LEU A 238 -14.98 -18.82 -31.84
CA LEU A 238 -13.77 -19.13 -32.59
C LEU A 238 -13.93 -18.81 -34.08
N GLU A 239 -15.09 -19.10 -34.66
CA GLU A 239 -15.41 -18.76 -36.05
C GLU A 239 -15.43 -17.25 -36.25
N GLN A 240 -16.10 -16.51 -35.36
CA GLN A 240 -16.12 -15.04 -35.42
C GLN A 240 -14.70 -14.48 -35.34
N TRP A 241 -13.90 -14.95 -34.37
CA TRP A 241 -12.51 -14.53 -34.25
C TRP A 241 -11.69 -14.87 -35.50
N TRP A 242 -11.87 -16.06 -36.06
CA TRP A 242 -11.15 -16.45 -37.28
C TRP A 242 -11.52 -15.55 -38.46
N GLU A 243 -12.80 -15.29 -38.68
CA GLU A 243 -13.28 -14.45 -39.77
C GLU A 243 -12.74 -13.02 -39.70
N GLU A 244 -12.64 -12.45 -38.49
CA GLU A 244 -12.05 -11.12 -38.26
C GLU A 244 -10.53 -11.09 -38.43
N ASN A 245 -9.85 -12.24 -38.34
CA ASN A 245 -8.38 -12.31 -38.30
C ASN A 245 -7.74 -13.06 -39.48
N LYS A 246 -8.53 -13.75 -40.32
CA LYS A 246 -8.02 -14.63 -41.40
C LYS A 246 -7.14 -13.92 -42.43
N GLU A 247 -7.39 -12.63 -42.71
CA GLU A 247 -6.56 -11.85 -43.63
C GLU A 247 -5.15 -11.62 -43.05
N ARG A 248 -5.10 -11.23 -41.76
CA ARG A 248 -3.86 -11.08 -40.99
C ARG A 248 -3.13 -12.41 -40.82
N LEU A 249 -3.87 -13.48 -40.62
CA LEU A 249 -3.38 -14.84 -40.35
C LEU A 249 -3.29 -15.70 -41.61
N SER A 250 -3.24 -15.09 -42.79
CA SER A 250 -3.23 -15.79 -44.09
C SER A 250 -2.05 -16.76 -44.31
N HIS A 251 -0.98 -16.61 -43.52
CA HIS A 251 0.21 -17.49 -43.52
C HIS A 251 0.07 -18.69 -42.57
N ILE A 252 -1.01 -18.76 -41.79
CA ILE A 252 -1.26 -19.83 -40.83
C ILE A 252 -2.17 -20.88 -41.48
N TYR A 253 -1.70 -22.13 -41.50
CA TYR A 253 -2.44 -23.27 -42.07
C TYR A 253 -2.84 -24.30 -41.01
N ARG A 254 -2.38 -24.13 -39.77
CA ARG A 254 -2.68 -25.04 -38.63
C ARG A 254 -2.97 -24.24 -37.36
N GLY A 255 -4.09 -24.56 -36.70
CA GLY A 255 -4.39 -24.06 -35.36
C GLY A 255 -3.97 -25.07 -34.29
N ALA A 256 -3.24 -24.62 -33.28
CA ALA A 256 -2.94 -25.41 -32.07
C ALA A 256 -3.55 -24.72 -30.85
N GLY A 257 -4.64 -25.27 -30.33
CA GLY A 257 -5.36 -24.72 -29.19
C GLY A 257 -5.45 -25.70 -28.01
N TYR A 258 -5.48 -25.18 -26.80
CA TYR A 258 -5.84 -25.95 -25.60
C TYR A 258 -6.88 -25.19 -24.78
N LYS A 259 -7.89 -25.90 -24.25
CA LYS A 259 -8.87 -25.34 -23.31
C LYS A 259 -8.31 -25.48 -21.89
N SER A 260 -8.01 -24.36 -21.24
CA SER A 260 -7.61 -24.39 -19.83
C SER A 260 -8.84 -24.41 -18.94
N GLY A 261 -9.25 -25.56 -18.40
CA GLY A 261 -10.28 -25.55 -17.34
C GLY A 261 -11.16 -26.78 -17.15
N GLN A 262 -11.13 -27.78 -18.04
CA GLN A 262 -11.91 -29.02 -17.86
C GLN A 262 -11.03 -30.24 -18.10
N TRP A 263 -10.69 -30.93 -17.02
CA TRP A 263 -10.10 -32.25 -17.05
C TRP A 263 -11.22 -33.28 -17.23
N THR A 264 -11.69 -33.46 -18.47
CA THR A 264 -12.47 -34.66 -18.82
C THR A 264 -11.53 -35.65 -19.47
N ALA A 265 -11.11 -36.64 -18.69
CA ALA A 265 -10.56 -37.88 -19.21
C ALA A 265 -11.69 -38.58 -19.97
N HIS A 266 -11.59 -38.62 -21.29
CA HIS A 266 -12.29 -39.62 -22.09
C HIS A 266 -11.22 -40.51 -22.74
N GLN A 267 -11.32 -41.80 -22.38
CA GLN A 267 -10.61 -42.91 -23.02
C GLN A 267 -11.04 -43.05 -24.48
#